data_AF-A0AB34HEF9-F1
#
_entry.id   AF-A0AB34HEF9-F1
#
_cell.length_a   1.000
_cell.length_b   1.000
_cell.length_c   1.000
_cell.angle_alpha   90.00
_cell.angle_beta   90.00
_cell.angle_gamma   90.00
#
_symmetry.space_group_name_H-M   'P 1'
#
loop_
_entity.id
_entity.type
_entity.pdbx_description
1 polymer ?
#
loop_
_entity_poly.entity_id
_entity_poly.type
_entity_poly.pdbx_seq_one_letter_code
_entity_poly.pdbx_strand_id
1 'polypeptide(L)'
;MERGAGERTASALFAGFRALGLFSNDIPHVVRFSALKRRFYVTTCVGKSFHTYDVQKLSLVAVSNSLPQDICCMAADGRLVFAAYGNVFSAFARNKEVCITELF
;
A
#
# COMPACT_ATOMS: atom_id res chain seq x y z
N MET A 1 -25.34 32.63 2.31
CA MET A 1 -25.65 31.39 3.05
C MET A 1 -26.14 30.37 2.03
N GLU A 2 -25.41 29.26 1.92
CA GLU A 2 -25.71 27.99 1.22
C GLU A 2 -26.36 27.98 -0.17
N ARG A 3 -25.62 27.48 -1.16
CA ARG A 3 -25.74 26.07 -1.59
C ARG A 3 -24.60 25.69 -2.52
N GLY A 4 -23.88 24.64 -2.15
CA GLY A 4 -22.95 23.90 -3.01
C GLY A 4 -22.93 22.46 -2.52
N ALA A 5 -24.01 21.72 -2.80
CA ALA A 5 -24.03 20.28 -2.56
C ALA A 5 -23.09 19.62 -3.59
N GLY A 6 -21.82 19.51 -3.25
CA GLY A 6 -20.86 18.70 -4.00
C GLY A 6 -21.36 17.25 -4.06
N GLU A 7 -21.29 16.64 -5.24
CA GLU A 7 -21.78 15.29 -5.53
C GLU A 7 -21.44 14.28 -4.43
N ARG A 8 -22.46 13.68 -3.82
CA ARG A 8 -22.29 12.50 -2.97
C ARG A 8 -22.17 11.26 -3.84
N THR A 9 -20.95 10.94 -4.24
CA THR A 9 -20.60 9.73 -5.02
C THR A 9 -20.38 8.47 -4.18
N ALA A 10 -20.49 8.56 -2.84
CA ALA A 10 -20.29 7.43 -1.93
C ALA A 10 -21.63 6.81 -1.46
N SER A 11 -21.66 5.48 -1.34
CA SER A 11 -22.81 4.74 -0.82
C SER A 11 -23.05 5.04 0.66
N ALA A 12 -24.33 5.14 1.06
CA ALA A 12 -24.73 5.36 2.45
C ALA A 12 -24.73 4.09 3.31
N LEU A 13 -24.68 2.90 2.69
CA LEU A 13 -24.77 1.60 3.38
C LEU A 13 -23.52 0.74 3.20
N PHE A 14 -22.84 0.85 2.05
CA PHE A 14 -21.70 0.01 1.71
C PHE A 14 -20.42 0.82 1.67
N ALA A 15 -19.40 0.35 2.38
CA ALA A 15 -18.04 0.82 2.24
C ALA A 15 -17.22 -0.24 1.48
N GLY A 16 -16.41 0.19 0.52
CA GLY A 16 -15.49 -0.69 -0.18
C GLY A 16 -14.51 -1.34 0.80
N PHE A 17 -14.30 -2.64 0.65
CA PHE A 17 -13.25 -3.38 1.34
C PHE A 17 -12.30 -4.00 0.32
N ARG A 18 -11.25 -4.65 0.81
CA ARG A 18 -10.16 -5.18 -0.01
C ARG A 18 -10.67 -6.25 -0.98
N ALA A 19 -10.23 -6.16 -2.23
CA ALA A 19 -10.42 -7.23 -3.21
C ALA A 19 -9.64 -8.48 -2.78
N LEU A 20 -10.21 -9.66 -3.05
CA LEU A 20 -9.60 -10.94 -2.76
C LEU A 20 -9.05 -11.58 -4.04
N GLY A 21 -8.11 -12.52 -3.90
CA GLY A 21 -7.51 -13.24 -5.03
C GLY A 21 -6.39 -12.48 -5.75
N LEU A 22 -6.07 -11.26 -5.34
CA LEU A 22 -4.94 -10.49 -5.87
C LEU A 22 -3.65 -10.82 -5.10
N PHE A 23 -2.57 -11.10 -5.83
CA PHE A 23 -1.26 -11.43 -5.27
C PHE A 23 -0.15 -10.51 -5.76
N SER A 24 -0.17 -10.12 -7.04
CA SER A 24 0.79 -9.20 -7.65
C SER A 24 0.24 -8.59 -8.93
N ASN A 25 0.88 -7.53 -9.39
CA ASN A 25 0.87 -7.03 -10.76
C ASN A 25 2.30 -7.01 -11.35
N ASP A 26 2.51 -6.15 -12.36
CA ASP A 26 3.74 -5.92 -13.12
C ASP A 26 4.81 -5.12 -12.37
N ILE A 27 4.48 -4.48 -11.25
CA ILE A 27 5.44 -3.72 -10.46
C ILE A 27 6.38 -4.66 -9.70
N PRO A 28 7.71 -4.48 -9.79
CA PRO A 28 8.66 -5.33 -9.10
C PRO A 28 8.43 -5.41 -7.58
N HIS A 29 8.49 -6.62 -7.06
CA HIS A 29 8.39 -6.85 -5.63
C HIS A 29 9.61 -6.33 -4.89
N VAL A 30 9.42 -5.96 -3.62
CA VAL A 30 10.51 -5.58 -2.73
C VAL A 30 10.68 -6.62 -1.64
N VAL A 31 11.93 -7.02 -1.39
CA VAL A 31 12.28 -7.98 -0.33
C VAL A 31 13.00 -7.23 0.77
N ARG A 32 12.58 -7.46 2.01
CA ARG A 32 13.23 -6.86 3.18
C ARG A 32 13.47 -7.88 4.28
N PHE A 33 14.57 -7.70 5.00
CA PHE A 33 14.88 -8.47 6.20
C PHE A 33 14.47 -7.71 7.45
N SER A 34 13.68 -8.33 8.32
CA SER A 34 13.40 -7.79 9.65
C SER A 34 14.39 -8.36 10.65
N ALA A 35 15.32 -7.52 11.12
CA ALA A 35 16.30 -7.92 12.14
C ALA A 35 15.61 -8.38 13.44
N LEU A 36 14.55 -7.68 13.87
CA LEU A 36 13.78 -8.01 15.08
C LEU A 36 13.17 -9.41 15.02
N LYS A 37 12.58 -9.77 13.88
CA LYS A 37 11.92 -11.08 13.70
C LYS A 37 12.83 -12.16 13.13
N ARG A 38 14.03 -11.77 12.67
CA ARG A 38 14.98 -12.59 11.90
C ARG A 38 14.33 -13.31 10.72
N ARG A 39 13.49 -12.58 9.96
CA ARG A 39 12.69 -13.13 8.85
C ARG A 39 12.72 -12.22 7.63
N PHE A 40 12.64 -12.84 6.46
CA PHE A 40 12.43 -12.15 5.20
C PHE A 40 10.94 -11.97 4.93
N TYR A 41 10.61 -10.79 4.41
CA TYR A 41 9.28 -10.43 3.93
C TYR A 41 9.40 -10.02 2.48
N VAL A 42 8.42 -10.43 1.67
CA VAL A 42 8.23 -9.93 0.31
C VAL A 42 7.00 -9.06 0.30
N THR A 43 7.10 -7.88 -0.29
CA THR A 43 5.98 -6.98 -0.47
C THR A 43 5.71 -6.82 -1.96
N THR A 44 4.46 -7.05 -2.35
CA THR A 44 3.99 -7.06 -3.74
C THR A 44 2.94 -5.96 -3.95
N CYS A 45 2.91 -5.37 -5.14
CA CYS A 45 1.91 -4.39 -5.52
C CYS A 45 0.66 -5.10 -6.10
N VAL A 46 -0.53 -4.56 -5.80
CA VAL A 46 -1.83 -5.05 -6.30
C VAL A 46 -2.69 -3.87 -6.78
N GLY A 47 -2.08 -2.96 -7.57
CA GLY A 47 -2.70 -1.73 -8.08
C GLY A 47 -2.51 -0.56 -7.12
N LYS A 48 -3.59 -0.08 -6.49
CA LYS A 48 -3.56 1.04 -5.52
C LYS A 48 -3.11 0.66 -4.11
N SER A 49 -2.72 -0.58 -3.87
CA SER A 49 -2.29 -1.04 -2.55
C SER A 49 -1.22 -2.12 -2.68
N PHE A 50 -0.59 -2.47 -1.57
CA PHE A 50 0.42 -3.51 -1.53
C PHE A 50 0.18 -4.51 -0.40
N HIS A 51 0.61 -5.74 -0.64
CA HIS A 51 0.49 -6.88 0.26
C HIS A 51 1.88 -7.26 0.76
N THR A 52 2.03 -7.57 2.04
CA THR A 52 3.29 -8.08 2.59
C THR A 52 3.08 -9.52 3.03
N TYR A 53 3.94 -10.41 2.52
CA TYR A 53 3.95 -11.82 2.83
C TYR A 53 5.22 -12.21 3.59
N ASP A 54 5.08 -13.18 4.47
CA ASP A 54 6.22 -13.87 5.05
C ASP A 54 6.83 -14.85 4.04
N VAL A 55 8.13 -14.77 3.78
CA VAL A 55 8.77 -15.59 2.73
C VAL A 55 8.77 -17.08 3.05
N GLN A 56 8.81 -17.46 4.33
CA GLN A 56 8.92 -18.88 4.71
C GLN A 56 7.66 -19.67 4.41
N LYS A 57 6.48 -19.04 4.54
CA LYS A 57 5.17 -19.70 4.40
C LYS A 57 4.28 -19.06 3.35
N LEU A 58 4.71 -17.97 2.72
CA LEU A 58 3.90 -17.09 1.87
C LEU A 58 2.58 -16.67 2.55
N SER A 59 2.56 -16.57 3.88
CA SER A 59 1.39 -16.11 4.62
C SER A 59 1.28 -14.60 4.52
N LEU A 60 0.09 -14.10 4.21
CA LEU A 60 -0.21 -12.66 4.22
C LEU A 60 -0.08 -12.12 5.65
N VAL A 61 0.90 -11.26 5.91
CA VAL A 61 1.14 -10.68 7.24
C VAL A 61 0.64 -9.25 7.36
N ALA A 62 0.41 -8.57 6.24
CA ALA A 62 -0.19 -7.25 6.25
C ALA A 62 -0.64 -6.77 4.87
N VAL A 63 -1.51 -5.75 4.89
CA VAL A 63 -2.03 -5.08 3.70
C VAL A 63 -2.08 -3.57 3.93
N SER A 64 -1.58 -2.76 2.98
CA SER A 64 -1.64 -1.29 3.05
C SER A 64 -3.06 -0.76 2.80
N ASN A 65 -3.36 0.47 3.18
CA ASN A 65 -4.59 1.11 2.67
C ASN A 65 -4.50 1.33 1.14
N SER A 66 -5.65 1.55 0.51
CA SER A 66 -5.69 1.99 -0.89
C SER A 66 -5.18 3.42 -0.98
N LEU A 67 -4.28 3.66 -1.91
CA LEU A 67 -3.80 4.98 -2.30
C LEU A 67 -4.77 5.59 -3.33
N PRO A 68 -4.69 6.90 -3.58
CA PRO A 68 -5.54 7.58 -4.56
C PRO A 68 -5.37 7.03 -5.99
N GLN A 69 -4.15 6.64 -6.36
CA GLN A 69 -3.77 6.18 -7.70
C GLN A 69 -2.99 4.86 -7.63
N ASP A 70 -2.79 4.23 -8.79
CA ASP A 70 -2.00 2.99 -8.88
C ASP A 70 -0.54 3.26 -8.55
N ILE A 71 0.05 2.34 -7.79
CA ILE A 71 1.46 2.39 -7.42
C ILE A 71 2.29 2.11 -8.67
N CYS A 72 3.25 2.99 -8.96
CA CYS A 72 4.14 2.87 -10.13
C CYS A 72 5.53 2.35 -9.77
N CYS A 73 5.98 2.50 -8.53
CA CYS A 73 7.24 1.92 -8.05
C CYS A 73 7.24 1.70 -6.53
N MET A 74 8.10 0.79 -6.08
CA MET A 74 8.24 0.44 -4.67
C MET A 74 9.71 0.30 -4.27
N ALA A 75 10.00 0.64 -3.02
CA ALA A 75 11.29 0.36 -2.36
C ALA A 75 11.03 -0.06 -0.92
N ALA A 76 12.00 -0.71 -0.27
CA ALA A 76 11.89 -1.04 1.14
C ALA A 76 13.25 -1.00 1.84
N ASP A 77 13.22 -0.66 3.13
CA ASP A 77 14.36 -0.80 4.02
C ASP A 77 14.02 -1.77 5.18
N GLY A 78 14.86 -1.81 6.22
CA GLY A 78 14.66 -2.69 7.38
C GLY A 78 13.39 -2.42 8.20
N ARG A 79 12.72 -1.28 8.02
CA ARG A 79 11.58 -0.80 8.84
C ARG A 79 10.40 -0.29 8.01
N LEU A 80 10.66 0.31 6.86
CA LEU A 80 9.69 1.02 6.04
C LEU A 80 9.52 0.33 4.69
N VAL A 81 8.29 0.41 4.18
CA VAL A 81 7.99 0.20 2.76
C VAL A 81 7.70 1.57 2.19
N PHE A 82 8.18 1.83 0.98
CA PHE A 82 7.91 3.04 0.25
C PHE A 82 7.18 2.72 -1.05
N ALA A 83 6.20 3.54 -1.40
CA ALA A 83 5.45 3.42 -2.64
C ALA A 83 5.26 4.80 -3.28
N ALA A 84 5.50 4.89 -4.58
CA ALA A 84 5.20 6.08 -5.37
C ALA A 84 3.93 5.88 -6.19
N TYR A 85 3.17 6.96 -6.35
CA TYR A 85 2.01 7.03 -7.23
C TYR A 85 1.86 8.48 -7.72
N GLY A 86 1.59 8.67 -9.02
CA GLY A 86 1.57 10.00 -9.61
C GLY A 86 2.89 10.76 -9.36
N ASN A 87 2.80 11.94 -8.76
CA ASN A 87 3.93 12.77 -8.33
C ASN A 87 4.16 12.71 -6.81
N VAL A 88 3.62 11.70 -6.11
CA VAL A 88 3.69 11.56 -4.66
C VAL A 88 4.49 10.31 -4.29
N PHE A 89 5.27 10.43 -3.23
CA PHE A 89 5.96 9.32 -2.60
C PHE A 89 5.56 9.21 -1.13
N SER A 90 5.12 8.01 -0.72
CA SER A 90 4.65 7.73 0.64
C SER A 90 5.50 6.67 1.33
N ALA A 91 5.77 6.88 2.61
CA ALA A 91 6.47 5.94 3.48
C ALA A 91 5.50 5.26 4.44
N PHE A 92 5.63 3.95 4.58
CA PHE A 92 4.73 3.11 5.38
C PHE A 92 5.51 2.36 6.46
N ALA A 93 5.17 2.61 7.73
CA ALA A 93 5.64 1.80 8.85
C ALA A 93 4.52 0.88 9.32
N ARG A 94 4.81 -0.42 9.45
CA ARG A 94 3.80 -1.41 9.86
C ARG A 94 2.52 -1.32 9.00
N ASN A 95 2.66 -0.93 7.73
CA ASN A 95 1.59 -0.80 6.74
C ASN A 95 0.58 0.31 7.01
N LYS A 96 0.92 1.25 7.89
CA LYS A 96 0.27 2.56 7.99
C LYS A 96 1.18 3.60 7.35
N GLU A 97 0.58 4.50 6.60
CA GLU A 97 1.27 5.66 6.05
C GLU A 97 1.76 6.54 7.20
N VAL A 98 3.03 6.94 7.14
CA VAL A 98 3.70 7.75 8.18
C VAL A 98 4.13 9.10 7.62
N CYS A 99 4.51 9.15 6.34
CA CYS A 99 4.96 10.36 5.70
C CYS A 99 4.51 10.36 4.23
N ILE A 100 4.21 11.56 3.73
CA ILE A 100 3.86 11.84 2.34
C ILE A 100 4.76 12.98 1.89
N THR A 101 5.32 12.87 0.69
CA THR A 101 6.14 13.92 0.08
C THR A 101 5.76 14.06 -1.39
N GLU A 102 5.50 15.29 -1.81
CA GLU A 102 5.29 15.61 -3.23
C GLU A 102 6.64 15.80 -3.92
N LEU A 103 6.75 15.28 -5.13
CA LEU A 103 7.89 15.50 -6.01
C LEU A 103 7.62 16.76 -6.84
N PHE A 104 8.59 17.68 -6.82
CA PHE A 104 8.56 18.95 -7.55
C PHE A 104 8.72 18.78 -9.06
#